data_AF-A0A1F9YGX7-F1
#
_entry.id   AF-A0A1F9YGX7-F1
#
_cell.length_a   1.000
_cell.length_b   1.000
_cell.length_c   1.000
_cell.angle_alpha   90.00
_cell.angle_beta   90.00
_cell.angle_gamma   90.00
#
_symmetry.space_group_name_H-M   'P 1'
#
loop_
_entity.id
_entity.type
_entity.pdbx_description
1 polymer ?
#
loop_
_entity_poly.entity_id
_entity_poly.type
_entity_poly.pdbx_seq_one_letter_code
_entity_poly.pdbx_strand_id
1 'polypeptide(L)'
;MKWWEKPLTVVWPADGDYFSSWQWSLHLTNALAWDVVLHELGHAVMDGAMDARTSGGSHKIDECYSAGLAWSEGWASFFAAAVHLSPDDADAKFEFMVPRRSPIRVENVPADVCKGPTSEWRVFAGLWDLYDRHADGEAAALGFGPIWKGTTGGVTSSIGDAWSLIASGLDPAARGAGENAMRLNTLLPPKVTLVKLPDLPRTPSRFFDGARQTK
;
A
#
# COMPACT_ATOMS: atom_id res chain seq x y z
N MET A 1 -18.16 19.43 -18.24
CA MET A 1 -16.95 19.97 -17.56
C MET A 1 -16.15 18.79 -17.10
N LYS A 2 -14.83 18.79 -17.29
CA LYS A 2 -14.00 17.69 -16.83
C LYS A 2 -13.82 17.80 -15.32
N TRP A 3 -13.67 16.69 -14.60
CA TRP A 3 -13.62 16.72 -13.13
C TRP A 3 -12.47 17.58 -12.60
N TRP A 4 -11.32 17.56 -13.28
CA TRP A 4 -10.14 18.35 -12.94
C TRP A 4 -10.27 19.85 -13.24
N GLU A 5 -11.33 20.26 -13.94
CA GLU A 5 -11.65 21.67 -14.17
C GLU A 5 -12.61 22.21 -13.09
N LYS A 6 -13.16 21.33 -12.23
CA LYS A 6 -14.07 21.71 -11.14
C LYS A 6 -13.26 22.26 -9.96
N PRO A 7 -13.50 23.50 -9.51
CA PRO A 7 -12.88 24.02 -8.30
C PRO A 7 -13.20 23.14 -7.11
N LEU A 8 -12.17 22.62 -6.43
CA LEU A 8 -12.30 21.86 -5.20
C LEU A 8 -12.28 22.83 -4.00
N THR A 9 -13.35 22.84 -3.22
CA THR A 9 -13.44 23.73 -2.05
C THR A 9 -12.64 23.14 -0.89
N VAL A 10 -11.82 23.93 -0.21
CA VAL A 10 -11.14 23.51 1.02
C VAL A 10 -11.78 24.21 2.21
N VAL A 11 -12.26 23.44 3.17
CA VAL A 11 -12.86 23.90 4.42
C VAL A 11 -11.86 23.63 5.55
N TRP A 12 -11.29 24.70 6.09
CA TRP A 12 -10.36 24.65 7.20
C TRP A 12 -10.52 25.88 8.11
N PRO A 13 -10.60 25.71 9.44
CA PRO A 13 -10.67 24.43 10.15
C PRO A 13 -12.05 23.77 9.99
N ALA A 14 -12.07 22.45 9.89
CA ALA A 14 -13.26 21.61 9.94
C ALA A 14 -13.25 20.70 11.18
N ASP A 15 -14.36 20.00 11.44
CA ASP A 15 -14.53 19.10 12.59
C ASP A 15 -14.03 17.67 12.32
N GLY A 16 -13.49 17.41 11.13
CA GLY A 16 -12.94 16.13 10.71
C GLY A 16 -12.18 16.25 9.39
N ASP A 17 -11.36 15.25 9.11
CA ASP A 17 -10.63 15.09 7.87
C ASP A 17 -11.44 14.17 6.95
N TYR A 18 -11.96 14.70 5.84
CA TYR A 18 -12.72 13.92 4.85
C TYR A 18 -12.91 14.68 3.53
N PHE A 19 -13.02 13.93 2.43
CA PHE A 19 -13.60 14.40 1.18
C PHE A 19 -15.13 14.20 1.14
N SER A 20 -15.85 15.23 0.69
CA SER A 20 -17.29 15.14 0.40
C SER A 20 -17.54 15.20 -1.12
N SER A 21 -17.96 14.07 -1.70
CA SER A 21 -18.32 14.00 -3.13
C SER A 21 -19.50 14.94 -3.47
N TRP A 22 -20.52 14.96 -2.62
CA TRP A 22 -21.71 15.78 -2.84
C TRP A 22 -21.41 17.29 -2.82
N GLN A 23 -20.58 17.74 -1.89
CA GLN A 23 -20.18 19.16 -1.80
C GLN A 23 -18.99 19.48 -2.71
N TRP A 24 -18.27 18.46 -3.18
CA TRP A 24 -16.97 18.57 -3.84
C TRP A 24 -16.01 19.45 -3.05
N SER A 25 -15.72 19.00 -1.83
CA SER A 25 -14.92 19.73 -0.86
C SER A 25 -14.04 18.81 -0.01
N LEU A 26 -12.85 19.30 0.35
CA LEU A 26 -12.00 18.73 1.38
C LEU A 26 -12.26 19.45 2.69
N HIS A 27 -12.52 18.67 3.74
CA HIS A 27 -12.64 19.14 5.12
C HIS A 27 -11.40 18.71 5.86
N LEU A 28 -10.75 19.63 6.56
CA LEU A 28 -9.46 19.38 7.21
C LEU A 28 -9.47 19.95 8.62
N THR A 29 -9.02 19.16 9.60
CA THR A 29 -8.73 19.61 10.96
C THR A 29 -7.36 20.30 11.01
N ASN A 30 -6.38 19.79 10.25
CA ASN A 30 -5.01 20.30 10.18
C ASN A 30 -4.54 20.44 8.73
N ALA A 31 -4.63 21.65 8.17
CA ALA A 31 -4.17 21.92 6.80
C ALA A 31 -2.64 21.79 6.59
N LEU A 32 -1.84 21.61 7.64
CA LEU A 32 -0.38 21.41 7.53
C LEU A 32 0.01 19.92 7.48
N ALA A 33 -0.92 19.00 7.77
CA ALA A 33 -0.71 17.57 7.65
C ALA A 33 -0.81 17.15 6.17
N TRP A 34 0.26 17.38 5.40
CA TRP A 34 0.26 17.20 3.94
C TRP A 34 -0.14 15.80 3.49
N ASP A 35 0.23 14.78 4.25
CA ASP A 35 -0.16 13.39 4.03
C ASP A 35 -1.68 13.17 4.20
N VAL A 36 -2.30 13.78 5.20
CA VAL A 36 -3.78 13.81 5.36
C VAL A 36 -4.43 14.59 4.21
N VAL A 37 -3.91 15.78 3.89
CA VAL A 37 -4.44 16.62 2.78
C VAL A 37 -4.43 15.86 1.46
N LEU A 38 -3.33 15.16 1.17
CA LEU A 38 -3.18 14.39 -0.06
C LEU A 38 -4.01 13.10 -0.06
N HIS A 39 -4.23 12.47 1.11
CA HIS A 39 -5.17 11.34 1.24
C HIS A 39 -6.58 11.78 0.85
N GLU A 40 -7.07 12.87 1.43
CA GLU A 40 -8.40 13.38 1.10
C GLU A 40 -8.50 13.85 -0.36
N LEU A 41 -7.44 14.45 -0.89
CA LEU A 41 -7.36 14.75 -2.31
C LEU A 41 -7.41 13.48 -3.17
N GLY A 42 -6.81 12.38 -2.70
CA GLY A 42 -6.91 11.06 -3.33
C GLY A 42 -8.37 10.63 -3.50
N HIS A 43 -9.19 10.75 -2.46
CA HIS A 43 -10.63 10.45 -2.61
C HIS A 43 -11.32 11.33 -3.67
N ALA A 44 -10.97 12.61 -3.77
CA ALA A 44 -11.50 13.49 -4.81
C ALA A 44 -11.06 13.05 -6.23
N VAL A 45 -9.81 12.61 -6.39
CA VAL A 45 -9.31 12.07 -7.66
C VAL A 45 -10.02 10.77 -8.02
N MET A 46 -10.22 9.88 -7.04
CA MET A 46 -10.96 8.63 -7.26
C MET A 46 -12.41 8.91 -7.71
N ASP A 47 -13.13 9.79 -7.00
CA ASP A 47 -14.52 10.16 -7.33
C ASP A 47 -14.64 10.87 -8.70
N GLY A 48 -13.63 11.66 -9.08
CA GLY A 48 -13.61 12.36 -10.36
C GLY A 48 -13.20 11.48 -11.56
N ALA A 49 -12.22 10.60 -11.37
CA ALA A 49 -11.51 9.95 -12.46
C ALA A 49 -11.81 8.46 -12.63
N MET A 50 -12.27 7.79 -11.57
CA MET A 50 -12.40 6.33 -11.54
C MET A 50 -13.88 5.91 -11.49
N ASP A 51 -14.22 4.82 -12.17
CA ASP A 51 -15.49 4.11 -11.95
C ASP A 51 -15.33 3.20 -10.72
N ALA A 52 -15.04 3.81 -9.57
CA ALA A 52 -14.75 3.10 -8.33
C ALA A 52 -16.04 2.91 -7.52
N ARG A 53 -16.33 1.65 -7.16
CA ARG A 53 -17.40 1.33 -6.20
C ARG A 53 -16.82 1.37 -4.80
N THR A 54 -16.85 2.55 -4.21
CA THR A 54 -16.35 2.81 -2.87
C THR A 54 -17.46 2.65 -1.83
N SER A 55 -17.06 2.49 -0.58
CA SER A 55 -17.97 2.61 0.56
C SER A 55 -17.27 3.41 1.65
N GLY A 56 -17.91 4.45 2.17
CA GLY A 56 -17.41 5.17 3.34
C GLY A 56 -17.79 4.49 4.66
N GLY A 57 -17.21 4.96 5.76
CA GLY A 57 -17.52 4.48 7.11
C GLY A 57 -16.43 4.85 8.10
N SER A 58 -16.65 4.57 9.38
CA SER A 58 -15.57 4.67 10.38
C SER A 58 -14.59 3.53 10.16
N HIS A 59 -13.31 3.85 10.03
CA HIS A 59 -12.23 2.87 9.86
C HIS A 59 -10.97 3.29 10.61
N LYS A 60 -10.01 2.36 10.65
CA LYS A 60 -8.63 2.51 11.09
C LYS A 60 -7.78 1.70 10.14
N ILE A 61 -6.64 2.23 9.73
CA ILE A 61 -5.75 1.61 8.73
C ILE A 61 -5.36 0.15 9.03
N ASP A 62 -5.36 -0.26 10.31
CA ASP A 62 -4.83 -1.54 10.79
C ASP A 62 -5.87 -2.66 10.95
N GLU A 63 -7.16 -2.39 10.71
CA GLU A 63 -8.28 -3.32 10.87
C GLU A 63 -8.78 -3.89 9.51
N CYS A 64 -9.77 -4.78 9.56
CA CYS A 64 -10.37 -5.40 8.36
C CYS A 64 -11.73 -4.79 8.03
N TYR A 65 -11.99 -4.55 6.74
CA TYR A 65 -13.24 -3.96 6.25
C TYR A 65 -13.80 -4.68 5.02
N SER A 66 -14.84 -4.10 4.40
CA SER A 66 -15.24 -4.50 3.05
C SER A 66 -14.08 -4.26 2.07
N ALA A 67 -14.01 -5.05 1.00
CA ALA A 67 -13.01 -4.84 -0.05
C ALA A 67 -13.11 -3.44 -0.68
N GLY A 68 -14.33 -2.88 -0.77
CA GLY A 68 -14.56 -1.53 -1.30
C GLY A 68 -14.04 -0.42 -0.40
N LEU A 69 -14.20 -0.53 0.93
CA LEU A 69 -13.66 0.44 1.88
C LEU A 69 -12.12 0.35 1.93
N ALA A 70 -11.58 -0.87 2.04
CA ALA A 70 -10.12 -1.06 2.01
C ALA A 70 -9.49 -0.56 0.70
N TRP A 71 -10.20 -0.74 -0.42
CA TRP A 71 -9.79 -0.21 -1.73
C TRP A 71 -9.79 1.31 -1.79
N SER A 72 -10.88 1.96 -1.35
CA SER A 72 -10.99 3.42 -1.41
C SER A 72 -9.95 4.10 -0.54
N GLU A 73 -9.78 3.62 0.70
CA GLU A 73 -8.81 4.19 1.64
C GLU A 73 -7.37 3.87 1.20
N GLY A 74 -7.08 2.62 0.84
CA GLY A 74 -5.72 2.22 0.46
C GLY A 74 -5.24 2.91 -0.82
N TRP A 75 -6.13 3.16 -1.78
CA TRP A 75 -5.80 3.92 -2.98
C TRP A 75 -5.54 5.40 -2.66
N ALA A 76 -6.32 6.01 -1.77
CA ALA A 76 -6.13 7.40 -1.35
C ALA A 76 -4.77 7.58 -0.64
N SER A 77 -4.39 6.67 0.25
CA SER A 77 -3.07 6.67 0.88
C SER A 77 -1.95 6.44 -0.15
N PHE A 78 -2.14 5.52 -1.10
CA PHE A 78 -1.21 5.31 -2.20
C PHE A 78 -1.02 6.56 -3.05
N PHE A 79 -2.11 7.24 -3.43
CA PHE A 79 -2.05 8.46 -4.21
C PHE A 79 -1.24 9.53 -3.46
N ALA A 80 -1.48 9.71 -2.17
CA ALA A 80 -0.70 10.61 -1.35
C ALA A 80 0.80 10.28 -1.41
N ALA A 81 1.15 8.99 -1.35
CA ALA A 81 2.55 8.55 -1.35
C ALA A 81 3.19 8.79 -2.72
N ALA A 82 2.51 8.41 -3.80
CA ALA A 82 2.98 8.60 -5.16
C ALA A 82 3.19 10.07 -5.54
N VAL A 83 2.50 11.00 -4.87
CA VAL A 83 2.66 12.46 -5.06
C VAL A 83 3.79 13.03 -4.20
N HIS A 84 3.94 12.58 -2.95
CA HIS A 84 4.78 13.25 -1.96
C HIS A 84 6.11 12.55 -1.66
N LEU A 85 6.14 11.23 -1.71
CA LEU A 85 7.31 10.44 -1.33
C LEU A 85 8.21 10.18 -2.54
N SER A 86 9.50 10.01 -2.29
CA SER A 86 10.42 9.56 -3.33
C SER A 86 10.17 8.06 -3.60
N PRO A 87 10.04 7.62 -4.85
CA PRO A 87 9.91 6.20 -5.18
C PRO A 87 11.17 5.38 -4.88
N ASP A 88 12.29 6.01 -4.51
CA ASP A 88 13.53 5.32 -4.11
C ASP A 88 13.75 5.34 -2.58
N ASP A 89 12.78 5.82 -1.80
CA ASP A 89 12.93 5.97 -0.34
C ASP A 89 12.71 4.65 0.40
N ALA A 90 13.81 4.06 0.87
CA ALA A 90 13.80 2.83 1.67
C ALA A 90 13.04 2.94 3.01
N ASP A 91 12.74 4.16 3.47
CA ASP A 91 12.03 4.43 4.72
C ASP A 91 10.70 5.17 4.47
N ALA A 92 10.11 5.02 3.27
CA ALA A 92 8.88 5.70 2.85
C ALA A 92 7.78 5.63 3.94
N LYS A 93 7.36 6.80 4.42
CA LYS A 93 6.48 6.92 5.58
C LYS A 93 5.68 8.21 5.62
N PHE A 94 4.61 8.19 6.43
CA PHE A 94 3.79 9.35 6.75
C PHE A 94 3.72 9.60 8.26
N GLU A 95 3.75 10.87 8.65
CA GLU A 95 3.90 11.32 10.05
C GLU A 95 2.56 11.64 10.72
N PHE A 96 1.54 12.04 9.97
CA PHE A 96 0.27 12.52 10.51
C PHE A 96 -0.95 11.73 10.03
N MET A 97 -0.85 11.04 8.89
CA MET A 97 -1.98 10.32 8.26
C MET A 97 -2.73 9.41 9.24
N VAL A 98 -2.01 8.70 10.12
CA VAL A 98 -2.62 7.82 11.11
C VAL A 98 -1.99 8.01 12.49
N PRO A 99 -2.56 8.87 13.36
CA PRO A 99 -1.96 9.20 14.65
C PRO A 99 -1.65 7.97 15.53
N ARG A 100 -2.50 6.95 15.50
CA ARG A 100 -2.34 5.71 16.30
C ARG A 100 -1.15 4.85 15.85
N ARG A 101 -0.78 4.89 14.57
CA ARG A 101 0.26 4.04 13.96
C ARG A 101 1.40 4.88 13.36
N SER A 102 1.49 6.15 13.75
CA SER A 102 2.49 7.08 13.24
C SER A 102 3.91 6.80 13.81
N PRO A 103 4.97 6.93 12.99
CA PRO A 103 4.90 7.10 11.54
C PRO A 103 4.45 5.80 10.87
N ILE A 104 3.51 5.90 9.94
CA ILE A 104 3.06 4.75 9.17
C ILE A 104 4.07 4.50 8.05
N ARG A 105 4.65 3.30 8.01
CA ARG A 105 5.64 2.88 7.01
C ARG A 105 4.94 2.08 5.93
N VAL A 106 5.08 2.48 4.67
CA VAL A 106 4.41 1.77 3.57
C VAL A 106 5.10 0.46 3.22
N GLU A 107 6.43 0.46 3.27
CA GLU A 107 7.31 -0.69 2.98
C GLU A 107 7.17 -1.86 3.98
N ASN A 108 6.70 -1.58 5.18
CA ASN A 108 6.70 -2.56 6.27
C ASN A 108 5.38 -2.54 7.04
N VAL A 109 4.46 -3.39 6.59
CA VAL A 109 3.18 -3.62 7.27
C VAL A 109 3.39 -4.57 8.46
N PRO A 110 3.14 -4.14 9.71
CA PRO A 110 3.32 -4.98 10.89
C PRO A 110 2.51 -6.29 10.85
N ALA A 111 3.04 -7.33 11.50
CA ALA A 111 2.45 -8.67 11.49
C ALA A 111 1.05 -8.75 12.13
N ASP A 112 0.74 -7.81 13.04
CA ASP A 112 -0.54 -7.69 13.73
C ASP A 112 -1.62 -6.95 12.92
N VAL A 113 -1.24 -6.27 11.83
CA VAL A 113 -2.20 -5.63 10.93
C VAL A 113 -3.02 -6.68 10.21
N CYS A 114 -4.34 -6.40 10.07
CA CYS A 114 -5.28 -7.22 9.31
C CYS A 114 -4.65 -7.75 8.01
N LYS A 115 -4.81 -9.03 7.74
CA LYS A 115 -4.28 -9.68 6.54
C LYS A 115 -5.26 -9.59 5.39
N GLY A 116 -4.74 -9.60 4.17
CA GLY A 116 -5.58 -9.71 2.98
C GLY A 116 -5.91 -8.36 2.32
N PRO A 117 -6.69 -8.40 1.23
CA PRO A 117 -7.14 -7.24 0.45
C PRO A 117 -8.23 -6.42 1.16
N THR A 118 -8.62 -6.80 2.37
CA THR A 118 -9.59 -6.10 3.22
C THR A 118 -8.93 -5.16 4.23
N SER A 119 -7.61 -5.01 4.18
CA SER A 119 -6.84 -4.05 4.98
C SER A 119 -6.40 -2.88 4.11
N GLU A 120 -6.77 -1.67 4.52
CA GLU A 120 -6.33 -0.41 3.90
C GLU A 120 -4.81 -0.33 3.78
N TRP A 121 -4.08 -0.60 4.88
CA TRP A 121 -2.62 -0.54 4.86
C TRP A 121 -2.03 -1.54 3.86
N ARG A 122 -2.60 -2.73 3.74
CA ARG A 122 -2.09 -3.72 2.78
C ARG A 122 -2.38 -3.36 1.34
N VAL A 123 -3.56 -2.78 1.06
CA VAL A 123 -3.87 -2.24 -0.26
C VAL A 123 -2.91 -1.12 -0.61
N PHE A 124 -2.69 -0.19 0.31
CA PHE A 124 -1.72 0.90 0.18
C PHE A 124 -0.31 0.37 -0.13
N ALA A 125 0.20 -0.54 0.72
CA ALA A 125 1.52 -1.14 0.55
C ALA A 125 1.64 -1.92 -0.77
N GLY A 126 0.63 -2.73 -1.13
CA GLY A 126 0.65 -3.46 -2.39
C GLY A 126 0.69 -2.54 -3.62
N LEU A 127 -0.06 -1.44 -3.62
CA LEU A 127 0.02 -0.45 -4.70
C LEU A 127 1.36 0.27 -4.72
N TRP A 128 1.96 0.51 -3.56
CA TRP A 128 3.29 1.10 -3.45
C TRP A 128 4.37 0.20 -4.06
N ASP A 129 4.40 -1.09 -3.75
CA ASP A 129 5.35 -2.05 -4.37
C ASP A 129 5.21 -2.17 -5.90
N LEU A 130 4.01 -1.90 -6.42
CA LEU A 130 3.81 -1.82 -7.87
C LEU A 130 4.45 -0.57 -8.46
N TYR A 131 4.53 0.51 -7.70
CA TYR A 131 4.90 1.85 -8.13
C TYR A 131 6.38 2.16 -7.94
N ASP A 132 6.90 1.86 -6.76
CA ASP A 132 8.18 2.30 -6.26
C ASP A 132 9.35 1.59 -6.98
N ARG A 133 10.57 2.04 -6.73
CA ARG A 133 11.79 1.52 -7.36
C ARG A 133 12.76 0.96 -6.32
N HIS A 134 12.41 1.01 -5.04
CA HIS A 134 13.23 0.48 -3.98
C HIS A 134 13.04 -1.03 -3.90
N ALA A 135 13.96 -1.77 -4.50
CA ALA A 135 13.89 -3.23 -4.52
C ALA A 135 14.26 -3.83 -3.14
N ASP A 136 13.24 -4.18 -2.34
CA ASP A 136 13.38 -4.83 -1.03
C ASP A 136 12.83 -6.29 -1.02
N GLY A 137 12.58 -6.85 -2.21
CA GLY A 137 11.94 -8.15 -2.40
C GLY A 137 11.07 -8.24 -3.65
N GLU A 138 10.72 -7.08 -4.21
CA GLU A 138 9.96 -6.89 -5.45
C GLU A 138 10.79 -6.19 -6.55
N ALA A 139 10.30 -6.27 -7.79
CA ALA A 139 10.90 -5.64 -8.96
C ALA A 139 9.83 -5.15 -9.97
N ALA A 140 8.63 -4.77 -9.49
CA ALA A 140 7.55 -4.37 -10.38
C ALA A 140 7.82 -2.99 -11.01
N ALA A 141 8.10 -1.98 -10.18
CA ALA A 141 8.55 -0.64 -10.60
C ALA A 141 7.81 -0.09 -11.84
N LEU A 142 6.49 -0.27 -11.88
CA LEU A 142 5.66 0.07 -13.02
C LEU A 142 5.55 1.59 -13.21
N GLY A 143 5.78 2.36 -12.14
CA GLY A 143 5.47 3.77 -12.05
C GLY A 143 3.97 4.05 -12.10
N PHE A 144 3.60 5.34 -12.10
CA PHE A 144 2.20 5.74 -11.94
C PHE A 144 1.33 5.45 -13.18
N GLY A 145 1.90 5.53 -14.39
CA GLY A 145 1.14 5.45 -15.65
C GLY A 145 0.33 4.14 -15.82
N PRO A 146 0.95 2.95 -15.69
CA PRO A 146 0.24 1.68 -15.78
C PRO A 146 -0.82 1.51 -14.68
N ILE A 147 -0.50 1.90 -13.44
CA ILE A 147 -1.43 1.85 -12.31
C ILE A 147 -2.65 2.73 -12.61
N TRP A 148 -2.42 3.99 -12.97
CA TRP A 148 -3.45 4.95 -13.34
C TRP A 148 -4.35 4.42 -14.46
N LYS A 149 -3.75 3.93 -15.55
CA LYS A 149 -4.51 3.37 -16.68
C LYS A 149 -5.41 2.21 -16.25
N GLY A 150 -4.93 1.34 -15.37
CA GLY A 150 -5.72 0.23 -14.84
C GLY A 150 -6.85 0.71 -13.92
N THR A 151 -6.57 1.66 -13.02
CA THR A 151 -7.56 2.16 -12.06
C THR A 151 -8.64 3.04 -12.68
N THR A 152 -8.36 3.71 -13.81
CA THR A 152 -9.35 4.49 -14.57
C THR A 152 -9.93 3.74 -15.78
N GLY A 153 -9.45 2.52 -16.06
CA GLY A 153 -9.78 1.79 -17.28
C GLY A 153 -11.08 0.98 -17.22
N GLY A 154 -11.69 0.87 -16.05
CA GLY A 154 -12.92 0.09 -15.84
C GLY A 154 -13.42 0.18 -14.40
N VAL A 155 -14.46 -0.58 -14.10
CA VAL A 155 -15.08 -0.62 -12.76
C VAL A 155 -14.12 -1.28 -11.77
N THR A 156 -13.82 -0.61 -10.66
CA THR A 156 -13.01 -1.19 -9.57
C THR A 156 -13.77 -1.14 -8.25
N SER A 157 -13.91 -2.28 -7.58
CA SER A 157 -14.53 -2.38 -6.25
C SER A 157 -13.60 -2.99 -5.20
N SER A 158 -12.40 -3.36 -5.62
CA SER A 158 -11.38 -3.99 -4.82
C SER A 158 -10.02 -3.81 -5.50
N ILE A 159 -8.95 -4.01 -4.72
CA ILE A 159 -7.60 -4.12 -5.27
C ILE A 159 -7.45 -5.27 -6.28
N GLY A 160 -8.25 -6.34 -6.18
CA GLY A 160 -8.24 -7.45 -7.13
C GLY A 160 -8.79 -7.06 -8.52
N ASP A 161 -9.85 -6.25 -8.55
CA ASP A 161 -10.39 -5.70 -9.81
C ASP A 161 -9.37 -4.77 -10.46
N ALA A 162 -8.78 -3.87 -9.66
CA ALA A 162 -7.76 -2.95 -10.12
C ALA A 162 -6.54 -3.70 -10.68
N TRP A 163 -6.02 -4.70 -9.95
CA TRP A 163 -4.91 -5.52 -10.42
C TRP A 163 -5.23 -6.22 -11.74
N SER A 164 -6.45 -6.76 -11.90
CA SER A 164 -6.86 -7.42 -13.14
C SER A 164 -6.80 -6.46 -14.34
N LEU A 165 -7.20 -5.20 -14.16
CA LEU A 165 -7.14 -4.16 -15.19
C LEU A 165 -5.70 -3.71 -15.45
N ILE A 166 -4.90 -3.47 -14.41
CA ILE A 166 -3.48 -3.11 -14.52
C ILE A 166 -2.72 -4.20 -15.30
N ALA A 167 -2.83 -5.45 -14.84
CA ALA A 167 -2.15 -6.61 -15.41
C ALA A 167 -2.52 -6.89 -16.86
N SER A 168 -3.72 -6.52 -17.31
CA SER A 168 -4.15 -6.68 -18.70
C SER A 168 -3.31 -5.87 -19.69
N GLY A 169 -2.66 -4.80 -19.23
CA GLY A 169 -1.81 -3.93 -20.03
C GLY A 169 -0.31 -4.22 -19.93
N LEU A 170 0.10 -5.23 -19.15
CA LEU A 170 1.50 -5.55 -18.89
C LEU A 170 2.01 -6.71 -19.74
N ASP A 171 3.30 -6.74 -20.03
CA ASP A 171 3.96 -7.93 -20.55
C ASP A 171 4.06 -9.03 -19.47
N PRO A 172 4.33 -10.29 -19.83
CA PRO A 172 4.36 -11.40 -18.87
C PRO A 172 5.37 -11.24 -17.73
N ALA A 173 6.51 -10.60 -17.96
CA ALA A 173 7.53 -10.42 -16.92
C ALA A 173 7.10 -9.35 -15.91
N ALA A 174 6.64 -8.19 -16.39
CA ALA A 174 6.11 -7.13 -15.55
C ALA A 174 4.87 -7.58 -14.76
N ARG A 175 4.00 -8.37 -15.40
CA ARG A 175 2.84 -9.00 -14.73
C ARG A 175 3.27 -9.94 -13.61
N GLY A 176 4.24 -10.82 -13.85
CA GLY A 176 4.74 -11.74 -12.82
C GLY A 176 5.40 -11.02 -11.63
N ALA A 177 6.15 -9.96 -11.91
CA ALA A 177 6.75 -9.11 -10.87
C ALA A 177 5.66 -8.43 -10.02
N GLY A 178 4.64 -7.85 -10.66
CA GLY A 178 3.53 -7.22 -9.96
C GLY A 178 2.64 -8.20 -9.17
N GLU A 179 2.40 -9.41 -9.69
CA GLU A 179 1.72 -10.47 -8.94
C GLU A 179 2.49 -10.85 -7.65
N ASN A 180 3.82 -10.90 -7.72
CA ASN A 180 4.65 -11.17 -6.54
C ASN A 180 4.61 -10.03 -5.52
N ALA A 181 4.77 -8.77 -5.97
CA ALA A 181 4.65 -7.57 -5.15
C ALA A 181 3.30 -7.53 -4.40
N MET A 182 2.19 -7.62 -5.15
CA MET A 182 0.86 -7.68 -4.57
C MET A 182 0.71 -8.83 -3.57
N ARG A 183 1.31 -10.00 -3.84
CA ARG A 183 1.23 -11.15 -2.93
C ARG A 183 1.94 -10.91 -1.60
N LEU A 184 3.09 -10.24 -1.62
CA LEU A 184 3.89 -9.95 -0.42
C LEU A 184 3.11 -9.05 0.55
N ASN A 185 2.42 -8.05 0.03
CA ASN A 185 1.72 -7.08 0.87
C ASN A 185 0.23 -7.36 1.07
N THR A 186 -0.49 -7.90 0.08
CA THR A 186 -1.93 -8.16 0.17
C THR A 186 -2.33 -9.61 0.39
N LEU A 187 -1.48 -10.63 0.19
CA LEU A 187 -1.95 -12.04 0.16
C LEU A 187 -1.07 -13.12 0.84
N LEU A 188 -0.03 -12.79 1.62
CA LEU A 188 0.69 -13.76 2.47
C LEU A 188 1.20 -13.15 3.79
N PRO A 189 1.49 -13.98 4.83
CA PRO A 189 2.07 -13.47 6.08
C PRO A 189 3.46 -12.83 5.85
N PRO A 190 3.91 -11.94 6.77
CA PRO A 190 4.89 -10.88 6.52
C PRO A 190 6.24 -11.39 6.04
N LYS A 191 6.97 -10.54 5.29
CA LYS A 191 8.42 -10.61 5.08
C LYS A 191 9.09 -10.88 6.44
N VAL A 192 9.42 -12.14 6.71
CA VAL A 192 10.33 -12.48 7.80
C VAL A 192 11.68 -11.92 7.40
N THR A 193 12.09 -10.84 8.05
CA THR A 193 13.49 -10.45 8.05
C THR A 193 14.25 -11.65 8.59
N LEU A 194 15.08 -12.29 7.75
CA LEU A 194 16.03 -13.28 8.22
C LEU A 194 16.95 -12.55 9.20
N VAL A 195 16.73 -12.78 10.50
CA VAL A 195 17.80 -12.55 11.47
C VAL A 195 18.94 -13.44 11.02
N LYS A 196 20.01 -12.83 10.53
CA LYS A 196 21.27 -13.54 10.30
C LYS A 196 21.73 -14.01 11.67
N LEU A 197 21.52 -15.30 11.98
CA LEU A 197 22.10 -15.91 13.16
C LEU A 197 23.61 -15.68 13.09
N PRO A 198 24.27 -15.28 14.19
CA PRO A 198 25.73 -15.18 14.20
C PRO A 198 26.31 -16.54 13.83
N ASP A 199 27.31 -16.54 12.96
CA ASP A 199 28.05 -17.74 12.57
C ASP A 199 28.51 -18.47 13.85
N LEU A 200 27.90 -19.62 14.15
CA LEU A 200 28.44 -20.51 15.15
C LEU A 200 29.82 -20.96 14.65
N PRO A 201 30.87 -20.90 15.48
CA PRO A 201 32.20 -21.29 15.06
C PRO A 201 32.18 -22.73 14.55
N ARG A 202 32.62 -22.93 13.31
CA ARG A 202 32.86 -24.26 12.75
C ARG A 202 33.95 -24.93 13.61
N THR A 203 33.56 -25.84 14.49
CA THR A 203 34.50 -26.78 15.09
C THR A 203 35.02 -27.70 13.99
N PRO A 204 36.35 -27.81 13.79
CA PRO A 204 36.90 -28.73 12.81
C PRO A 204 36.64 -30.17 13.25
N SER A 205 36.24 -31.01 12.29
CA SER A 205 36.18 -32.45 12.44
C SER A 205 37.54 -32.99 12.87
N ARG A 206 37.58 -33.69 14.02
CA ARG A 206 38.65 -34.63 14.34
C ARG A 206 38.06 -36.02 14.40
N PHE A 207 38.40 -36.80 13.37
CA PHE A 207 38.47 -38.25 13.42
C PHE A 207 39.31 -38.67 14.64
N PHE A 208 38.81 -39.64 15.41
CA PHE A 208 39.64 -40.65 16.05
C PHE A 208 38.88 -41.98 16.06
N ASP A 209 39.53 -42.96 15.43
CA ASP A 209 39.23 -44.39 15.46
C ASP A 209 39.33 -44.98 16.88
N GLY A 210 38.55 -46.04 17.13
CA GLY A 210 39.13 -47.27 17.66
C GLY A 210 38.57 -47.87 18.95
N ALA A 211 37.96 -49.05 18.79
CA ALA A 211 37.85 -50.19 19.73
C ALA A 211 36.83 -50.07 20.89
N ARG A 212 36.04 -51.09 21.29
CA ARG A 212 36.16 -52.55 21.15
C ARG A 212 34.81 -53.22 21.52
N GLN A 213 34.67 -54.51 21.15
CA GLN A 213 33.50 -55.40 21.24
C GLN A 213 33.12 -55.94 22.66
N THR A 214 31.92 -56.54 22.72
CA THR A 214 31.38 -57.61 23.61
C THR A 214 30.96 -57.19 25.03
N LYS A 215 29.83 -57.64 25.61
CA LYS A 215 29.01 -58.86 25.43
C LYS A 215 27.53 -58.55 25.24
#